data_AF-R6NDB3-F1
#
_entry.id   AF-R6NDB3-F1
#
_cell.length_a   1.000
_cell.length_b   1.000
_cell.length_c   1.000
_cell.angle_alpha   90.00
_cell.angle_beta   90.00
_cell.angle_gamma   90.00
#
_symmetry.space_group_name_H-M   'P 1'
#
loop_
_entity.id
_entity.type
_entity.pdbx_description
1 polymer ?
#
loop_
_entity_poly.entity_id
_entity_poly.type
_entity_poly.pdbx_seq_one_letter_code
_entity_poly.pdbx_strand_id
1 'polypeptide(L)'
;MVPLAALILVTVLRHVFHAPRPYDQMNYYPLISHKPGNSFPSRHTASSVIIAMAFWYVCQPLGITAAALAVLVGISRVVAGLHYPRDVLAGAAVSLVAGGLGFWVV
;
A
#
# COMPACT_ATOMS: atom_id res chain seq x y z
N MET A 1 -5.48 11.36 -12.78
CA MET A 1 -4.23 10.75 -13.32
C MET A 1 -3.28 10.30 -12.21
N VAL A 2 -3.15 11.04 -11.11
CA VAL A 2 -2.23 10.74 -9.97
C VAL A 2 -2.41 9.34 -9.35
N PRO A 3 -3.64 8.85 -9.04
CA PRO A 3 -3.79 7.51 -8.44
C PRO A 3 -3.33 6.38 -9.37
N LEU A 4 -3.58 6.54 -10.67
CA LEU A 4 -3.17 5.56 -11.69
C LEU A 4 -1.64 5.48 -11.77
N ALA A 5 -0.97 6.63 -11.81
CA ALA A 5 0.50 6.71 -11.85
C ALA A 5 1.15 6.04 -10.63
N ALA A 6 0.61 6.30 -9.42
CA ALA A 6 1.10 5.68 -8.19
C ALA A 6 0.93 4.15 -8.21
N LEU A 7 -0.19 3.64 -8.71
CA LEU A 7 -0.43 2.20 -8.82
C LEU A 7 0.46 1.52 -9.85
N ILE A 8 0.73 2.18 -10.97
CA ILE A 8 1.70 1.70 -11.96
C ILE A 8 3.09 1.61 -11.32
N LEU A 9 3.54 2.68 -10.65
CA LEU A 9 4.83 2.70 -9.96
C LEU A 9 4.97 1.56 -8.95
N VAL A 10 3.97 1.35 -8.10
CA VAL A 10 3.94 0.28 -7.10
C VAL A 10 3.95 -1.11 -7.76
N THR A 11 3.29 -1.27 -8.90
CA THR A 11 3.27 -2.53 -9.65
C THR A 11 4.62 -2.83 -10.29
N VAL A 12 5.30 -1.82 -10.83
CA VAL A 12 6.67 -1.94 -11.36
C VAL A 12 7.64 -2.31 -10.23
N LEU A 13 7.63 -1.58 -9.11
CA LEU A 13 8.49 -1.87 -7.97
C LEU A 13 8.29 -3.30 -7.45
N ARG A 14 7.04 -3.75 -7.40
CA ARG A 14 6.70 -5.11 -7.02
C ARG A 14 7.34 -6.17 -7.92
N HIS A 15 7.33 -5.92 -9.23
CA HIS A 15 7.96 -6.81 -10.20
C HIS A 15 9.49 -6.74 -10.18
N VAL A 16 10.08 -5.67 -9.66
CA VAL A 16 11.55 -5.56 -9.53
C VAL A 16 12.03 -6.31 -8.29
N PHE A 17 11.38 -6.12 -7.14
CA PHE A 17 11.90 -6.64 -5.87
C PHE A 17 11.60 -8.13 -5.64
N HIS A 18 10.57 -8.71 -6.26
CA HIS A 18 10.17 -10.13 -6.11
C HIS A 18 10.26 -10.67 -4.67
N ALA A 19 9.97 -9.83 -3.67
CA ALA A 19 10.28 -10.17 -2.29
C ALA A 19 9.43 -11.35 -1.82
N PRO A 20 10.03 -12.35 -1.13
CA PRO A 20 9.31 -13.49 -0.59
C PRO A 20 8.29 -13.05 0.48
N ARG A 21 7.18 -13.79 0.62
CA ARG A 21 6.14 -13.50 1.59
C ARG A 21 6.51 -14.06 2.96
N PRO A 22 6.05 -13.46 4.07
CA PRO A 22 6.35 -13.98 5.39
C PRO A 22 5.88 -15.43 5.58
N TYR A 23 4.78 -15.85 4.92
CA TYR A 23 4.31 -17.24 4.95
C TYR A 23 5.19 -18.21 4.17
N ASP A 24 5.92 -17.74 3.14
CA ASP A 24 6.86 -18.58 2.39
C ASP A 24 8.11 -18.90 3.23
N GLN A 25 8.46 -18.05 4.21
CA GLN A 25 9.65 -18.23 5.04
C GLN A 25 9.37 -18.88 6.41
N MET A 26 8.21 -18.61 7.01
CA MET A 26 7.91 -19.06 8.37
C MET A 26 6.96 -20.27 8.44
N ASN A 27 6.67 -20.93 7.31
CA ASN A 27 5.92 -22.19 7.24
C ASN A 27 4.57 -22.17 7.99
N TYR A 28 3.86 -21.03 7.98
CA TYR A 28 2.53 -20.89 8.57
C TYR A 28 1.45 -20.81 7.48
N TYR A 29 0.27 -21.33 7.79
CA TYR A 29 -0.90 -21.17 6.93
C TYR A 29 -1.43 -19.73 7.03
N PRO A 30 -1.47 -18.98 5.93
CA PRO A 30 -2.05 -17.64 5.95
C PRO A 30 -3.55 -17.73 6.22
N LEU A 31 -4.10 -16.75 6.94
CA LEU A 31 -5.54 -16.63 7.19
C LEU A 31 -6.38 -16.54 5.90
N ILE A 32 -5.77 -16.08 4.79
CA ILE A 32 -6.39 -15.98 3.47
C ILE A 32 -5.43 -16.55 2.43
N SER A 33 -5.91 -17.46 1.59
CA SER A 33 -5.13 -18.03 0.49
C SER A 33 -4.65 -16.94 -0.48
N HIS A 34 -3.36 -16.96 -0.81
CA HIS A 34 -2.76 -15.99 -1.71
C HIS A 34 -1.60 -16.60 -2.51
N LYS A 35 -1.44 -16.15 -3.76
CA LYS A 35 -0.34 -16.62 -4.62
C LYS A 35 1.03 -16.26 -4.00
N PRO A 36 2.01 -17.20 -3.99
CA PRO A 36 3.37 -16.99 -3.48
C PRO A 36 4.11 -15.88 -4.23
N GLY A 37 5.06 -15.24 -3.53
CA GLY A 37 5.87 -14.13 -4.06
C GLY A 37 5.19 -12.75 -4.09
N ASN A 38 5.99 -11.70 -4.35
CA ASN A 38 5.56 -10.30 -4.50
C ASN A 38 4.95 -9.66 -3.25
N SER A 39 5.68 -9.66 -2.13
CA SER A 39 5.22 -9.01 -0.87
C SER A 39 5.41 -7.50 -0.88
N PHE A 40 6.55 -7.07 -1.45
CA PHE A 40 7.02 -5.70 -1.40
C PHE A 40 6.80 -4.99 -2.75
N PRO A 41 6.36 -3.72 -2.77
CA PRO A 41 5.64 -3.00 -1.72
C PRO A 41 4.14 -3.41 -1.68
N SER A 42 3.46 -3.19 -0.55
CA SER A 42 2.03 -3.55 -0.38
C SER A 42 1.12 -2.73 -1.32
N ARG A 43 0.48 -3.41 -2.29
CA ARG A 43 -0.49 -2.77 -3.22
C ARG A 43 -1.73 -2.25 -2.50
N HIS A 44 -2.25 -2.99 -1.53
CA HIS A 44 -3.45 -2.59 -0.77
C HIS A 44 -3.17 -1.34 0.05
N THR A 45 -2.02 -1.28 0.73
CA THR A 45 -1.62 -0.09 1.48
C THR A 45 -1.40 1.08 0.54
N ALA A 46 -0.67 0.87 -0.55
CA ALA A 46 -0.40 1.92 -1.53
C ALA A 46 -1.69 2.50 -2.16
N SER A 47 -2.66 1.64 -2.51
CA SER A 47 -3.96 2.07 -3.05
C SER A 47 -4.77 2.85 -2.03
N SER A 48 -4.83 2.38 -0.78
CA SER A 48 -5.63 3.06 0.25
C SER A 48 -5.05 4.44 0.58
N VAL A 49 -3.71 4.57 0.64
CA VAL A 49 -3.05 5.85 0.91
C VAL A 49 -3.26 6.84 -0.23
N ILE A 50 -3.10 6.44 -1.50
CA ILE A 50 -3.28 7.38 -2.62
C ILE A 50 -4.74 7.84 -2.78
N ILE A 51 -5.70 6.97 -2.44
CA ILE A 51 -7.12 7.33 -2.39
C ILE A 51 -7.39 8.32 -1.25
N ALA A 52 -6.80 8.10 -0.07
CA ALA A 52 -6.93 9.03 1.04
C ALA A 52 -6.38 10.42 0.71
N MET A 53 -5.24 10.49 0.01
CA MET A 53 -4.69 11.76 -0.47
C MET A 53 -5.58 12.45 -1.52
N ALA A 54 -6.17 11.68 -2.43
CA ALA A 54 -7.12 12.21 -3.40
C ALA A 54 -8.35 12.82 -2.71
N PHE A 55 -8.89 12.14 -1.69
CA PHE A 55 -9.98 12.68 -0.89
C PHE A 55 -9.54 13.91 -0.10
N TRP A 56 -8.34 13.92 0.48
CA TRP A 56 -7.81 15.07 1.20
C TRP A 56 -7.71 16.30 0.32
N TYR A 57 -7.25 16.12 -0.92
CA TYR A 57 -7.11 17.20 -1.90
C TYR A 57 -8.46 17.85 -2.24
N VAL A 58 -9.54 17.07 -2.30
CA VAL A 58 -10.89 17.57 -2.63
C VAL A 58 -11.64 18.05 -1.38
N CYS A 59 -11.57 17.30 -0.29
CA CYS A 59 -12.32 17.52 0.94
C CYS A 59 -11.55 16.99 2.15
N GLN A 60 -10.94 17.89 2.92
CA GLN A 60 -10.07 17.53 4.05
C GLN A 60 -10.73 16.60 5.09
N PRO A 61 -12.00 16.80 5.53
CA PRO A 61 -12.64 15.87 6.45
C PRO A 61 -12.75 14.43 5.92
N LEU A 62 -13.07 14.28 4.62
CA LEU A 62 -13.08 12.98 3.95
C LEU A 62 -11.67 12.40 3.80
N GLY A 63 -10.67 13.24 3.56
CA GLY A 63 -9.27 12.83 3.53
C GLY A 63 -8.79 12.23 4.86
N ILE A 64 -9.12 12.87 5.98
CA ILE A 64 -8.73 12.41 7.33
C ILE A 64 -9.40 11.06 7.64
N THR A 65 -10.70 10.93 7.34
CA THR A 65 -11.40 9.66 7.56
C THR A 65 -10.87 8.54 6.66
N ALA A 66 -10.59 8.84 5.39
CA ALA A 66 -9.97 7.90 4.47
C ALA A 66 -8.53 7.51 4.89
N ALA A 67 -7.77 8.45 5.46
CA ALA A 67 -6.43 8.17 5.98
C ALA A 67 -6.47 7.21 7.18
N ALA A 68 -7.42 7.40 8.11
CA ALA A 68 -7.64 6.46 9.20
C ALA A 68 -7.98 5.04 8.69
N LEU A 69 -8.86 4.95 7.68
CA LEU A 69 -9.18 3.68 7.03
C LEU A 69 -7.94 3.07 6.34
N ALA A 70 -7.09 3.86 5.71
CA ALA A 70 -5.87 3.39 5.07
C ALA A 70 -4.88 2.77 6.08
N VAL A 71 -4.78 3.36 7.28
CA VAL A 71 -4.00 2.78 8.39
C VAL A 71 -4.58 1.45 8.83
N LEU A 72 -5.90 1.35 9.01
CA LEU A 72 -6.57 0.09 9.36
C LEU A 72 -6.35 -1.00 8.30
N VAL A 73 -6.40 -0.64 7.02
CA VAL A 73 -6.04 -1.56 5.93
C VAL A 73 -4.59 -2.01 6.08
N GLY A 74 -3.64 -1.11 6.31
CA GLY A 74 -2.23 -1.46 6.56
C GLY A 74 -2.07 -2.47 7.70
N ILE A 75 -2.71 -2.22 8.85
CA ILE A 75 -2.67 -3.10 10.02
C ILE A 75 -3.26 -4.48 9.68
N SER A 76 -4.42 -4.53 9.02
CA SER A 76 -5.06 -5.79 8.64
C SER A 76 -4.17 -6.69 7.80
N ARG A 77 -3.31 -6.11 6.94
CA ARG A 77 -2.39 -6.86 6.07
C ARG A 77 -1.22 -7.47 6.84
N VAL A 78 -0.79 -6.83 7.92
CA VAL A 78 0.22 -7.37 8.84
C VAL A 78 -0.39 -8.46 9.71
N VAL A 79 -1.56 -8.21 10.32
CA VAL A 79 -2.26 -9.17 11.18
C VAL A 79 -2.67 -10.43 10.42
N ALA A 80 -3.09 -10.29 9.15
CA ALA A 80 -3.39 -11.43 8.29
C ALA A 80 -2.15 -12.28 7.92
N GLY A 81 -0.93 -11.85 8.32
CA GLY A 81 0.32 -12.52 7.98
C GLY A 81 0.62 -12.48 6.47
N LEU A 82 0.10 -11.50 5.73
CA LEU A 82 0.27 -11.42 4.28
C LEU A 82 1.46 -10.54 3.87
N HIS A 83 1.84 -9.61 4.75
CA HIS A 83 2.89 -8.63 4.50
C HIS A 83 3.71 -8.37 5.77
N TYR A 84 5.00 -8.07 5.59
CA TYR A 84 5.80 -7.55 6.68
C TYR A 84 5.42 -6.09 6.99
N PRO A 85 5.62 -5.59 8.22
CA PRO A 85 5.46 -4.18 8.54
C PRO A 85 6.22 -3.25 7.58
N ARG A 86 7.43 -3.66 7.16
CA ARG A 86 8.23 -2.93 6.16
C ARG A 86 7.53 -2.78 4.80
N ASP A 87 6.75 -3.77 4.37
CA ASP A 87 6.07 -3.75 3.07
C ASP A 87 4.90 -2.77 3.07
N VAL A 88 4.25 -2.63 4.23
CA VAL A 88 3.18 -1.66 4.48
C VAL A 88 3.76 -0.25 4.54
N LEU A 89 4.84 -0.04 5.32
CA LEU A 89 5.51 1.26 5.41
C LEU A 89 6.04 1.73 4.06
N ALA A 90 6.67 0.84 3.28
CA ALA A 90 7.14 1.19 1.94
C ALA A 90 6.01 1.50 0.97
N GLY A 91 4.90 0.73 1.01
CA GLY A 91 3.72 1.03 0.20
C GLY A 91 3.09 2.39 0.55
N ALA A 92 3.04 2.74 1.83
CA ALA A 92 2.58 4.04 2.29
C ALA A 92 3.52 5.18 1.86
N ALA A 93 4.83 5.01 2.06
CA ALA A 93 5.83 6.02 1.69
C ALA A 93 5.82 6.33 0.19
N VAL A 94 5.81 5.31 -0.66
CA VAL A 94 5.74 5.49 -2.13
C VAL A 94 4.50 6.26 -2.53
N SER A 95 3.33 5.90 -1.98
CA SER A 95 2.08 6.60 -2.29
C SER A 95 2.02 8.02 -1.73
N LEU A 96 2.59 8.29 -0.54
CA LEU A 96 2.68 9.64 0.02
C LEU A 96 3.55 10.56 -0.85
N VAL A 97 4.70 10.07 -1.31
CA VAL A 97 5.57 10.84 -2.20
C VAL A 97 4.90 11.08 -3.55
N ALA A 98 4.35 10.02 -4.16
CA ALA A 98 3.68 10.14 -5.46
C ALA A 98 2.44 11.05 -5.41
N GLY A 99 1.62 10.93 -4.36
CA GLY A 99 0.46 11.79 -4.16
C GLY A 99 0.82 13.22 -3.81
N GLY A 100 1.84 13.43 -2.98
CA GLY A 100 2.34 14.76 -2.62
C GLY A 100 2.80 15.54 -3.85
N LEU A 101 3.61 14.90 -4.69
CA LEU A 101 4.07 15.47 -5.96
C LEU A 101 2.90 15.69 -6.93
N GLY A 102 2.02 14.70 -7.08
CA GLY A 102 0.97 14.74 -8.11
C GLY A 102 -0.22 15.65 -7.81
N PHE A 103 -0.54 15.91 -6.54
CA PHE A 103 -1.69 16.74 -6.17
C PHE A 103 -1.32 18.17 -5.75
N TRP A 104 -0.11 18.41 -5.24
CA TRP A 104 0.27 19.73 -4.69
C TRP A 104 1.44 20.41 -5.41
N VAL A 105 2.25 19.68 -6.19
CA VAL A 105 3.42 20.25 -6.87
C VAL A 105 3.19 20.45 -8.36
N VAL A 106 2.51 19.51 -9.01
CA VAL A 106 2.14 19.54 -10.43
C VAL A 106 0.69 19.97 -10.57
#